data_AF-A0A978TC21-F1
#
_entry.id   AF-A0A978TC21-F1
#
_cell.length_a   1.000
_cell.length_b   1.000
_cell.length_c   1.000
_cell.angle_alpha   90.00
_cell.angle_beta   90.00
_cell.angle_gamma   90.00
#
_symmetry.space_group_name_H-M   'P 1'
#
loop_
_entity.id
_entity.type
_entity.pdbx_description
1 polymer ?
#
loop_
_entity_poly.entity_id
_entity_poly.type
_entity_poly.pdbx_seq_one_letter_code
_entity_poly.pdbx_strand_id
1 'polypeptide(L)'
;MASPSARSTARSRQRQSPHREGPLNLWEWVWPGLWVVLLTGSGVFCGWALMWLTRIPPLPDCDQITPFHSARDMLYCAKAQARTGEPNSLVQSVLLTVNWPKADANYEESQEILKDSSEQILVLANRWAQAGKLEDAVKLAGAIPPNSPLRQSAQAVIYEWQQEWAQGRALETDLKQSLASQDWAGARNHLQAFKTLSNPYWLTTRFNFWHHQVQVEQQAWEQLLGARQLASQGQPQDLKAAVALARGLDLRSQVWLTAEAEVTQWSQQLLQAGLDLWQQGDQAAALDLVSVVPPSPDLTSEAADLLRISHAQRLAAQVGAAGPGMPRYGHLVNLMEAIAAVQQIPEESPLATASRPSLATWQAQLVDLQRLQFSAMVARLGQKLTFNWAIAQALQVEQGRPQRIQGQTLVADWRASIQRIEDRPLL
;
A
#
# COMPACT_ATOMS: atom_id res chain seq x y z
N MET A 1 32.59 -24.53 -73.68
CA MET A 1 32.45 -25.84 -74.38
C MET A 1 31.02 -26.30 -74.20
N ALA A 2 30.26 -26.76 -75.19
CA ALA A 2 30.42 -26.69 -76.65
C ALA A 2 29.02 -26.85 -77.31
N SER A 3 28.84 -26.31 -78.53
CA SER A 3 27.73 -26.60 -79.46
C SER A 3 27.80 -28.07 -79.99
N PRO A 4 26.91 -28.63 -80.85
CA PRO A 4 25.87 -28.07 -81.76
C PRO A 4 24.44 -28.62 -81.42
N SER A 5 23.36 -28.70 -82.24
CA SER A 5 23.10 -28.55 -83.71
C SER A 5 21.64 -28.01 -83.92
N ALA A 6 21.22 -27.43 -85.06
CA ALA A 6 20.97 -27.93 -86.43
C ALA A 6 19.85 -29.01 -86.52
N ARG A 7 18.93 -29.03 -87.51
CA ARG A 7 19.01 -28.49 -88.90
C ARG A 7 17.60 -28.32 -89.55
N SER A 8 17.49 -27.40 -90.52
CA SER A 8 16.69 -27.42 -91.79
C SER A 8 15.49 -28.38 -91.97
N THR A 9 14.41 -28.03 -92.69
CA THR A 9 14.39 -27.55 -94.10
C THR A 9 13.11 -26.76 -94.47
N ALA A 10 13.15 -26.05 -95.60
CA ALA A 10 12.03 -25.27 -96.15
C ALA A 10 11.16 -26.06 -97.14
N ARG A 11 9.87 -25.67 -97.30
CA ARG A 11 9.17 -25.79 -98.60
C ARG A 11 7.99 -24.82 -98.82
N SER A 12 8.07 -24.10 -99.93
CA SER A 12 6.99 -23.65 -100.85
C SER A 12 5.65 -23.08 -100.34
N ARG A 13 5.53 -21.75 -100.50
CA ARG A 13 4.40 -20.95 -101.05
C ARG A 13 3.02 -21.62 -101.23
N GLN A 14 1.98 -20.93 -100.75
CA GLN A 14 0.90 -20.47 -101.62
C GLN A 14 0.29 -19.15 -101.11
N ARG A 15 -0.01 -18.21 -102.02
CA ARG A 15 -0.74 -16.96 -101.73
C ARG A 15 -2.23 -17.22 -101.91
N GLN A 16 -3.06 -16.72 -100.98
CA GLN A 16 -4.47 -16.42 -101.23
C GLN A 16 -4.79 -15.01 -100.72
N SER A 17 -5.75 -14.36 -101.37
CA SER A 17 -6.09 -12.94 -101.25
C SER A 17 -7.04 -12.63 -100.08
N PRO A 18 -7.08 -11.38 -99.58
CA PRO A 18 -7.91 -11.01 -98.44
C PRO A 18 -9.38 -10.80 -98.81
N HIS A 19 -10.30 -11.20 -97.93
CA HIS A 19 -11.68 -10.74 -97.96
C HIS A 19 -11.84 -9.44 -97.16
N ARG A 20 -12.66 -8.53 -97.70
CA ARG A 20 -13.03 -7.25 -97.08
C ARG A 20 -14.07 -7.49 -95.97
N GLU A 21 -13.88 -6.85 -94.82
CA GLU A 21 -15.00 -6.49 -93.93
C GLU A 21 -15.34 -5.01 -94.13
N GLY A 22 -16.62 -4.68 -94.06
CA GLY A 22 -17.15 -3.34 -94.35
C GLY A 22 -17.14 -2.40 -93.14
N PRO A 23 -17.45 -1.10 -93.34
CA PRO A 23 -17.56 -0.15 -92.25
C PRO A 23 -18.77 -0.48 -91.35
N LEU A 24 -18.54 -0.55 -90.03
CA LEU A 24 -19.59 -0.77 -89.03
C LEU A 24 -20.56 0.42 -88.99
N ASN A 25 -21.85 0.15 -89.20
CA ASN A 25 -22.90 1.17 -89.26
C ASN A 25 -23.36 1.55 -87.84
N LEU A 26 -22.73 2.56 -87.25
CA LEU A 26 -22.91 2.95 -85.84
C LEU A 26 -24.37 3.30 -85.45
N TRP A 27 -25.21 3.74 -86.40
CA TRP A 27 -26.57 4.22 -86.12
C TRP A 27 -27.54 3.11 -85.69
N GLU A 28 -27.38 1.89 -86.22
CA GLU A 28 -28.28 0.76 -85.91
C GLU A 28 -28.12 0.24 -84.46
N TRP A 29 -27.00 0.57 -83.80
CA TRP A 29 -26.70 0.15 -82.43
C TRP A 29 -27.05 1.20 -81.36
N VAL A 30 -27.33 2.46 -81.74
CA VAL A 30 -27.69 3.52 -80.79
C VAL A 30 -29.02 3.23 -80.11
N TRP A 31 -30.03 2.78 -80.86
CA TRP A 31 -31.37 2.54 -80.31
C TRP A 31 -31.43 1.33 -79.36
N PRO A 32 -30.89 0.14 -79.69
CA PRO A 32 -30.78 -0.97 -78.74
C PRO A 32 -29.88 -0.62 -77.54
N GLY A 33 -28.77 0.08 -77.78
CA GLY A 33 -27.84 0.50 -76.72
C GLY A 33 -28.49 1.41 -75.69
N LEU A 34 -29.31 2.37 -76.13
CA LEU A 34 -30.09 3.24 -75.24
C LEU A 34 -31.05 2.46 -74.35
N TRP A 35 -31.80 1.51 -74.91
CA TRP A 35 -32.72 0.66 -74.13
C TRP A 35 -31.98 -0.25 -73.13
N VAL A 36 -30.82 -0.81 -73.51
CA VAL A 36 -29.97 -1.61 -72.61
C VAL A 36 -29.42 -0.75 -71.46
N VAL A 37 -28.94 0.47 -71.73
CA VAL A 37 -28.46 1.41 -70.71
C VAL A 37 -29.60 1.84 -69.78
N LEU A 38 -30.81 2.03 -70.29
CA LEU A 38 -31.97 2.45 -69.50
C LEU A 38 -32.49 1.31 -68.59
N LEU A 39 -32.53 0.07 -69.10
CA LEU A 39 -32.88 -1.12 -68.30
C LEU A 39 -31.82 -1.44 -67.23
N THR A 40 -30.54 -1.43 -67.60
CA THR A 40 -29.45 -1.71 -66.65
C THR A 40 -29.29 -0.59 -65.63
N GLY A 41 -29.41 0.67 -66.04
CA GLY A 41 -29.40 1.82 -65.13
C GLY A 41 -30.55 1.79 -64.11
N SER A 42 -31.77 1.46 -64.56
CA SER A 42 -32.92 1.25 -63.66
C SER A 42 -32.70 0.10 -62.68
N GLY A 43 -32.21 -1.06 -63.15
CA GLY A 43 -31.91 -2.20 -62.29
C GLY A 43 -30.84 -1.91 -61.24
N VAL A 44 -29.76 -1.21 -61.62
CA VAL A 44 -28.69 -0.78 -60.70
C VAL A 44 -29.23 0.23 -59.68
N PHE A 45 -30.04 1.20 -60.10
CA PHE A 45 -30.64 2.19 -59.21
C PHE A 45 -31.59 1.54 -58.18
N CYS A 46 -32.45 0.63 -58.61
CA CYS A 46 -33.33 -0.14 -57.73
C CYS A 46 -32.55 -1.03 -56.74
N GLY A 47 -31.49 -1.70 -57.19
CA GLY A 47 -30.61 -2.47 -56.33
C GLY A 47 -29.90 -1.62 -55.27
N TRP A 48 -29.43 -0.43 -55.66
CA TRP A 48 -28.78 0.53 -54.76
C TRP A 48 -29.76 1.14 -53.75
N ALA A 49 -30.98 1.47 -54.18
CA ALA A 49 -32.06 1.94 -53.32
C ALA A 49 -32.48 0.88 -52.28
N LEU A 50 -32.61 -0.39 -52.69
CA LEU A 50 -32.86 -1.51 -51.78
C LEU A 50 -31.70 -1.71 -50.79
N MET A 51 -30.44 -1.60 -51.24
CA MET A 51 -29.27 -1.68 -50.35
C MET A 51 -29.22 -0.52 -49.34
N TRP A 52 -29.71 0.66 -49.71
CA TRP A 52 -29.78 1.82 -48.81
C TRP A 52 -30.93 1.69 -47.80
N LEU A 53 -32.12 1.27 -48.25
CA LEU A 53 -33.30 1.01 -47.40
C LEU A 53 -33.11 -0.17 -46.42
N THR A 54 -32.20 -1.10 -46.72
CA THR A 54 -31.88 -2.25 -45.84
C THR A 54 -30.69 -2.00 -44.92
N ARG A 55 -30.01 -0.84 -45.02
CA ARG A 55 -29.04 -0.43 -43.99
C ARG A 55 -29.80 0.12 -42.79
N ILE A 56 -29.61 -0.53 -41.64
CA ILE A 56 -30.05 -0.01 -40.34
C ILE A 56 -29.44 1.40 -40.18
N PRO A 57 -30.23 2.43 -39.85
CA PRO A 57 -29.69 3.76 -39.60
C PRO A 57 -28.67 3.68 -38.43
N PRO A 58 -27.58 4.46 -38.48
CA PRO A 58 -26.61 4.48 -37.39
C PRO A 58 -27.31 4.89 -36.09
N LEU A 59 -26.89 4.31 -34.97
CA LEU A 59 -27.34 4.74 -33.65
C LEU A 59 -26.95 6.21 -33.45
N PRO A 60 -27.79 7.03 -32.78
CA PRO A 60 -27.47 8.43 -32.52
C PRO A 60 -26.23 8.52 -31.62
N ASP A 61 -25.39 9.52 -31.90
CA ASP A 61 -24.24 9.84 -31.05
C ASP A 61 -24.73 10.52 -29.76
N CYS A 62 -24.75 9.74 -28.67
CA CYS A 62 -25.24 10.19 -27.37
C CYS A 62 -24.22 11.06 -26.60
N ASP A 63 -23.03 11.34 -27.16
CA ASP A 63 -22.08 12.29 -26.59
C ASP A 63 -22.36 13.73 -27.04
N GLN A 64 -23.10 13.94 -28.14
CA GLN A 64 -23.46 15.26 -28.69
C GLN A 64 -24.98 15.47 -28.84
N ILE A 65 -25.69 15.32 -27.73
CA ILE A 65 -27.14 15.50 -27.68
C ILE A 65 -27.47 16.99 -27.57
N THR A 66 -28.16 17.53 -28.58
CA THR A 66 -28.78 18.87 -28.54
C THR A 66 -30.30 18.76 -28.49
N PRO A 67 -31.04 19.82 -28.07
CA PRO A 67 -32.51 19.83 -28.05
C PRO A 67 -33.19 19.72 -29.43
N PHE A 68 -32.43 19.62 -30.52
CA PHE A 68 -32.92 19.56 -31.90
C PHE A 68 -32.94 18.13 -32.49
N HIS A 69 -32.48 17.12 -31.73
CA HIS A 69 -32.61 15.71 -32.12
C HIS A 69 -34.07 15.25 -32.09
N SER A 70 -34.37 14.12 -32.74
CA SER A 70 -35.74 13.58 -32.70
C SER A 70 -36.09 13.12 -31.28
N ALA A 71 -37.39 13.18 -30.96
CA ALA A 71 -37.95 12.66 -29.70
C ALA A 71 -37.45 11.24 -29.39
N ARG A 72 -37.40 10.37 -30.41
CA ARG A 72 -36.97 8.97 -30.26
C ARG A 72 -35.48 8.83 -29.97
N ASP A 73 -34.65 9.68 -30.57
CA ASP A 73 -33.20 9.68 -30.33
C ASP A 73 -32.86 10.20 -28.94
N MET A 74 -33.55 11.25 -28.48
CA MET A 74 -33.39 11.77 -27.11
C MET A 74 -33.78 10.72 -26.05
N LEU A 75 -34.89 10.00 -26.23
CA LEU A 75 -35.31 8.94 -25.31
C LEU A 75 -34.39 7.71 -25.39
N TYR A 76 -33.91 7.35 -26.59
CA TYR A 76 -32.90 6.31 -26.75
C TYR A 76 -31.63 6.65 -25.98
N CYS A 77 -31.11 7.87 -26.14
CA CYS A 77 -29.91 8.30 -25.44
C CYS A 77 -30.12 8.48 -23.93
N ALA A 78 -31.28 8.95 -23.47
CA ALA A 78 -31.60 8.96 -22.04
C ALA A 78 -31.58 7.54 -21.46
N LYS A 79 -32.19 6.56 -22.14
CA LYS A 79 -32.11 5.14 -21.76
C LYS A 79 -30.68 4.59 -21.81
N ALA A 80 -29.86 5.00 -22.78
CA ALA A 80 -28.46 4.60 -22.88
C ALA A 80 -27.62 5.13 -21.72
N GLN A 81 -27.76 6.43 -21.40
CA GLN A 81 -27.08 7.07 -20.27
C GLN A 81 -27.55 6.48 -18.93
N ALA A 82 -28.85 6.19 -18.75
CA ALA A 82 -29.34 5.55 -17.54
C ALA A 82 -28.71 4.16 -17.31
N ARG A 83 -28.52 3.38 -18.39
CA ARG A 83 -27.97 2.01 -18.33
C ARG A 83 -26.51 1.93 -17.90
N THR A 84 -25.74 3.02 -17.95
CA THR A 84 -24.35 2.99 -17.47
C THR A 84 -24.28 2.86 -15.95
N GLY A 85 -25.32 3.34 -15.23
CA GLY A 85 -25.33 3.44 -13.77
C GLY A 85 -24.34 4.47 -13.21
N GLU A 86 -23.66 5.25 -14.05
CA GLU A 86 -22.71 6.26 -13.61
C GLU A 86 -23.41 7.54 -13.13
N PRO A 87 -22.87 8.26 -12.12
CA PRO A 87 -23.52 9.43 -11.54
C PRO A 87 -23.87 10.52 -12.56
N ASN A 88 -22.93 10.85 -13.45
CA ASN A 88 -23.10 11.93 -14.42
C ASN A 88 -24.09 11.53 -15.52
N SER A 89 -23.99 10.30 -16.03
CA SER A 89 -24.90 9.75 -17.04
C SER A 89 -26.35 9.64 -16.53
N LEU A 90 -26.53 9.21 -15.27
CA LEU A 90 -27.85 9.19 -14.64
C LEU A 90 -28.45 10.61 -14.54
N VAL A 91 -27.65 11.62 -14.16
CA VAL A 91 -28.08 13.02 -14.14
C VAL A 91 -28.41 13.53 -15.56
N GLN A 92 -27.61 13.17 -16.58
CA GLN A 92 -27.90 13.50 -17.98
C GLN A 92 -29.21 12.87 -18.46
N SER A 93 -29.47 11.59 -18.18
CA SER A 93 -30.73 10.91 -18.51
C SER A 93 -31.95 11.64 -17.92
N VAL A 94 -31.85 12.05 -16.66
CA VAL A 94 -32.86 12.86 -15.99
C VAL A 94 -33.04 14.22 -16.69
N LEU A 95 -31.95 14.94 -17.00
CA LEU A 95 -32.02 16.25 -17.67
C LEU A 95 -32.63 16.19 -19.08
N LEU A 96 -32.45 15.09 -19.81
CA LEU A 96 -33.03 14.87 -21.14
C LEU A 96 -34.55 14.62 -21.11
N THR A 97 -35.08 14.12 -19.98
CA THR A 97 -36.48 13.65 -19.86
C THR A 97 -37.36 14.58 -19.02
N VAL A 98 -36.76 15.41 -18.17
CA VAL A 98 -37.48 16.22 -17.18
C VAL A 98 -38.43 17.29 -17.77
N ASN A 99 -38.12 17.84 -18.95
CA ASN A 99 -38.86 18.96 -19.55
C ASN A 99 -39.75 18.55 -20.74
N TRP A 100 -40.22 17.30 -20.77
CA TRP A 100 -41.00 16.77 -21.89
C TRP A 100 -42.41 17.39 -21.99
N PRO A 101 -42.87 17.84 -23.19
CA PRO A 101 -44.21 18.38 -23.37
C PRO A 101 -45.30 17.31 -23.14
N LYS A 102 -46.34 17.65 -22.36
CA LYS A 102 -47.49 16.76 -22.10
C LYS A 102 -48.33 16.40 -23.33
N ALA A 103 -48.19 17.14 -24.42
CA ALA A 103 -48.89 16.89 -25.68
C ALA A 103 -48.09 15.98 -26.64
N ASP A 104 -46.86 15.60 -26.30
CA ASP A 104 -46.04 14.71 -27.12
C ASP A 104 -46.42 13.24 -26.89
N ALA A 105 -46.42 12.45 -27.97
CA ALA A 105 -46.84 11.05 -27.93
C ALA A 105 -45.96 10.15 -27.04
N ASN A 106 -44.72 10.58 -26.75
CA ASN A 106 -43.75 9.82 -25.95
C ASN A 106 -43.65 10.36 -24.51
N TYR A 107 -44.59 11.19 -24.06
CA TYR A 107 -44.57 11.78 -22.72
C TYR A 107 -44.51 10.71 -21.61
N GLU A 108 -45.31 9.65 -21.69
CA GLU A 108 -45.33 8.58 -20.68
C GLU A 108 -43.98 7.84 -20.58
N GLU A 109 -43.39 7.46 -21.71
CA GLU A 109 -42.06 6.85 -21.78
C GLU A 109 -40.96 7.77 -21.21
N SER A 110 -41.06 9.07 -21.49
CA SER A 110 -40.15 10.07 -20.93
C SER A 110 -40.25 10.16 -19.40
N GLN A 111 -41.48 10.16 -18.85
CA GLN A 111 -41.69 10.19 -17.40
C GLN A 111 -41.27 8.88 -16.70
N GLU A 112 -41.38 7.73 -17.37
CA GLU A 112 -40.84 6.45 -16.88
C GLU A 112 -39.31 6.52 -16.75
N ILE A 113 -38.59 6.93 -17.80
CA ILE A 113 -37.12 7.08 -17.77
C ILE A 113 -36.69 8.10 -16.70
N LEU A 114 -37.41 9.23 -16.60
CA LEU A 114 -37.16 10.26 -15.59
C LEU A 114 -37.26 9.69 -14.17
N LYS A 115 -38.30 8.90 -13.91
CA LYS A 115 -38.52 8.24 -12.63
C LYS A 115 -37.41 7.22 -12.35
N ASP A 116 -37.19 6.25 -13.23
CA ASP A 116 -36.21 5.17 -13.07
C ASP A 116 -34.77 5.69 -12.90
N SER A 117 -34.41 6.74 -13.64
CA SER A 117 -33.10 7.39 -13.52
C SER A 117 -32.99 8.15 -12.19
N SER A 118 -34.07 8.81 -11.75
CA SER A 118 -34.11 9.45 -10.42
C SER A 118 -34.03 8.41 -9.28
N GLU A 119 -34.66 7.23 -9.41
CA GLU A 119 -34.58 6.15 -8.41
C GLU A 119 -33.14 5.63 -8.29
N GLN A 120 -32.47 5.41 -9.42
CA GLN A 120 -31.06 4.99 -9.46
C GLN A 120 -30.12 6.05 -8.85
N ILE A 121 -30.36 7.35 -9.09
CA ILE A 121 -29.62 8.44 -8.43
C ILE A 121 -29.76 8.34 -6.90
N LEU A 122 -30.98 8.12 -6.38
CA LEU A 122 -31.20 7.98 -4.93
C LEU A 122 -30.54 6.72 -4.35
N VAL A 123 -30.60 5.59 -5.05
CA VAL A 123 -29.91 4.36 -4.62
C VAL A 123 -28.40 4.55 -4.56
N LEU A 124 -27.81 5.22 -5.57
CA LEU A 124 -26.37 5.48 -5.63
C LEU A 124 -25.93 6.49 -4.57
N ALA A 125 -26.68 7.59 -4.40
CA ALA A 125 -26.45 8.57 -3.35
C ALA A 125 -26.55 7.94 -1.95
N ASN A 126 -27.54 7.08 -1.70
CA ASN A 126 -27.66 6.36 -0.43
C ASN A 126 -26.43 5.48 -0.15
N ARG A 127 -25.94 4.72 -1.15
CA ARG A 127 -24.70 3.95 -1.01
C ARG A 127 -23.49 4.84 -0.67
N TRP A 128 -23.41 6.04 -1.23
CA TRP A 128 -22.35 7.00 -0.93
C TRP A 128 -22.47 7.58 0.49
N ALA A 129 -23.67 7.94 0.95
CA ALA A 129 -23.91 8.36 2.33
C ALA A 129 -23.57 7.24 3.33
N GLN A 130 -23.90 5.99 3.01
CA GLN A 130 -23.53 4.80 3.80
C GLN A 130 -22.03 4.48 3.78
N ALA A 131 -21.29 4.99 2.79
CA ALA A 131 -19.84 4.86 2.65
C ALA A 131 -19.05 6.04 3.25
N GLY A 132 -19.70 6.96 3.96
CA GLY A 132 -19.04 8.13 4.55
C GLY A 132 -18.94 9.36 3.66
N LYS A 133 -19.49 9.33 2.44
CA LYS A 133 -19.42 10.41 1.45
C LYS A 133 -20.72 11.22 1.42
N LEU A 134 -21.04 11.89 2.53
CA LEU A 134 -22.29 12.65 2.66
C LEU A 134 -22.37 13.76 1.60
N GLU A 135 -21.31 14.53 1.42
CA GLU A 135 -21.29 15.72 0.57
C GLU A 135 -21.56 15.34 -0.91
N ASP A 136 -20.93 14.27 -1.38
CA ASP A 136 -21.15 13.72 -2.73
C ASP A 136 -22.58 13.15 -2.87
N ALA A 137 -23.08 12.45 -1.85
CA ALA A 137 -24.44 11.89 -1.83
C ALA A 137 -25.52 12.98 -1.90
N VAL A 138 -25.38 14.03 -1.08
CA VAL A 138 -26.28 15.19 -1.06
C VAL A 138 -26.22 15.95 -2.38
N LYS A 139 -25.03 16.10 -2.99
CA LYS A 139 -24.88 16.72 -4.31
C LYS A 139 -25.56 15.89 -5.41
N LEU A 140 -25.38 14.57 -5.40
CA LEU A 140 -25.95 13.65 -6.38
C LEU A 140 -27.50 13.58 -6.28
N ALA A 141 -28.04 13.34 -5.08
CA ALA A 141 -29.50 13.38 -4.86
C ALA A 141 -30.08 14.80 -5.09
N GLY A 142 -29.30 15.84 -4.79
CA GLY A 142 -29.67 17.23 -5.02
C GLY A 142 -29.83 17.59 -6.50
N ALA A 143 -29.18 16.86 -7.42
CA ALA A 143 -29.30 17.04 -8.86
C ALA A 143 -30.65 16.57 -9.44
N ILE A 144 -31.50 15.87 -8.66
CA ILE A 144 -32.85 15.50 -9.07
C ILE A 144 -33.71 16.77 -9.22
N PRO A 145 -34.21 17.11 -10.43
CA PRO A 145 -34.92 18.35 -10.71
C PRO A 145 -36.22 18.53 -9.92
N PRO A 146 -36.70 19.77 -9.73
CA PRO A 146 -37.88 20.06 -8.93
C PRO A 146 -39.19 19.48 -9.51
N ASN A 147 -39.23 19.23 -10.81
CA ASN A 147 -40.35 18.64 -11.56
C ASN A 147 -40.26 17.10 -11.71
N SER A 148 -39.24 16.44 -11.14
CA SER A 148 -39.21 14.97 -11.05
C SER A 148 -40.18 14.47 -9.96
N PRO A 149 -40.90 13.35 -10.17
CA PRO A 149 -41.79 12.76 -9.17
C PRO A 149 -41.06 12.39 -7.86
N LEU A 150 -39.74 12.17 -7.89
CA LEU A 150 -38.96 11.85 -6.69
C LEU A 150 -38.40 13.07 -5.94
N ARG A 151 -38.69 14.30 -6.36
CA ARG A 151 -38.06 15.48 -5.73
C ARG A 151 -38.29 15.54 -4.22
N GLN A 152 -39.52 15.27 -3.78
CA GLN A 152 -39.87 15.31 -2.35
C GLN A 152 -39.14 14.20 -1.58
N SER A 153 -39.12 12.99 -2.10
CA SER A 153 -38.36 11.86 -1.53
C SER A 153 -36.87 12.16 -1.43
N ALA A 154 -36.29 12.77 -2.47
CA ALA A 154 -34.89 13.19 -2.48
C ALA A 154 -34.59 14.23 -1.38
N GLN A 155 -35.46 15.23 -1.21
CA GLN A 155 -35.31 16.25 -0.17
C GLN A 155 -35.45 15.68 1.25
N ALA A 156 -36.42 14.78 1.47
CA ALA A 156 -36.61 14.12 2.77
C ALA A 156 -35.37 13.31 3.17
N VAL A 157 -34.87 12.46 2.27
CA VAL A 157 -33.69 11.63 2.50
C VAL A 157 -32.41 12.46 2.69
N ILE A 158 -32.23 13.54 1.92
CA ILE A 158 -31.12 14.50 2.14
C ILE A 158 -31.18 15.12 3.54
N TYR A 159 -32.37 15.52 3.99
CA TYR A 159 -32.56 16.11 5.32
C TYR A 159 -32.26 15.10 6.43
N GLU A 160 -32.75 13.87 6.31
CA GLU A 160 -32.47 12.77 7.25
C GLU A 160 -30.97 12.51 7.37
N TRP A 161 -30.25 12.36 6.24
CA TRP A 161 -28.80 12.17 6.25
C TRP A 161 -28.07 13.32 6.93
N GLN A 162 -28.44 14.58 6.66
CA GLN A 162 -27.80 15.76 7.24
C GLN A 162 -28.02 15.85 8.76
N GLN A 163 -29.24 15.56 9.23
CA GLN A 163 -29.56 15.53 10.67
C GLN A 163 -28.77 14.44 11.39
N GLU A 164 -28.73 13.23 10.82
CA GLU A 164 -27.99 12.12 11.39
C GLU A 164 -26.47 12.39 11.42
N TRP A 165 -25.91 13.01 10.37
CA TRP A 165 -24.49 13.39 10.34
C TRP A 165 -24.13 14.49 11.34
N ALA A 166 -25.08 15.39 11.65
CA ALA A 166 -24.89 16.37 12.71
C ALA A 166 -24.82 15.67 14.08
N GLN A 167 -25.73 14.73 14.35
CA GLN A 167 -25.73 13.93 15.57
C GLN A 167 -24.45 13.08 15.72
N GLY A 168 -24.04 12.36 14.68
CA GLY A 168 -22.81 11.56 14.69
C GLY A 168 -21.56 12.40 14.95
N ARG A 169 -21.44 13.60 14.33
CA ARG A 169 -20.32 14.52 14.58
C ARG A 169 -20.35 15.15 15.97
N ALA A 170 -21.53 15.37 16.56
CA ALA A 170 -21.64 15.79 17.96
C ALA A 170 -21.10 14.70 18.90
N LEU A 171 -21.55 13.45 18.74
CA LEU A 171 -21.05 12.31 19.52
C LEU A 171 -19.53 12.12 19.42
N GLU A 172 -18.93 12.35 18.25
CA GLU A 172 -17.46 12.33 18.12
C GLU A 172 -16.76 13.46 18.87
N THR A 173 -17.39 14.64 18.93
CA THR A 173 -16.84 15.80 19.63
C THR A 173 -16.87 15.57 21.13
N ASP A 174 -18.02 15.11 21.65
CA ASP A 174 -18.20 14.79 23.07
C ASP A 174 -17.29 13.63 23.52
N LEU A 175 -17.14 12.60 22.68
CA LEU A 175 -16.24 11.47 22.94
C LEU A 175 -14.78 11.93 23.02
N LYS A 176 -14.31 12.78 22.09
CA LYS A 176 -12.97 13.38 22.15
C LYS A 176 -12.77 14.20 23.44
N GLN A 177 -13.77 14.96 23.85
CA GLN A 177 -13.72 15.74 25.09
C GLN A 177 -13.68 14.84 26.33
N SER A 178 -14.43 13.74 26.34
CA SER A 178 -14.38 12.72 27.40
C SER A 178 -12.99 12.07 27.48
N LEU A 179 -12.39 11.73 26.35
CA LEU A 179 -11.01 11.20 26.30
C LEU A 179 -9.99 12.22 26.84
N ALA A 180 -10.05 13.48 26.40
CA ALA A 180 -9.14 14.53 26.86
C ALA A 180 -9.28 14.84 28.37
N SER A 181 -10.46 14.63 28.95
CA SER A 181 -10.74 14.78 30.39
C SER A 181 -10.62 13.48 31.20
N GLN A 182 -10.17 12.38 30.59
CA GLN A 182 -10.04 11.05 31.19
C GLN A 182 -11.37 10.47 31.74
N ASP A 183 -12.52 10.96 31.25
CA ASP A 183 -13.83 10.41 31.57
C ASP A 183 -14.11 9.15 30.74
N TRP A 184 -13.56 8.02 31.19
CA TRP A 184 -13.80 6.71 30.59
C TRP A 184 -15.26 6.24 30.72
N ALA A 185 -16.07 6.83 31.60
CA ALA A 185 -17.50 6.53 31.69
C ALA A 185 -18.28 7.29 30.60
N GLY A 186 -18.09 8.61 30.51
CA GLY A 186 -18.60 9.46 29.43
C GLY A 186 -18.21 8.93 28.06
N ALA A 187 -16.93 8.64 27.82
CA ALA A 187 -16.44 8.13 26.53
C ALA A 187 -17.16 6.82 26.12
N ARG A 188 -17.39 5.90 27.07
CA ARG A 188 -18.16 4.66 26.81
C ARG A 188 -19.65 4.93 26.59
N ASN A 189 -20.24 5.90 27.27
CA ASN A 189 -21.64 6.30 27.05
C ASN A 189 -21.84 6.93 25.67
N HIS A 190 -20.97 7.86 25.25
CA HIS A 190 -20.98 8.43 23.90
C HIS A 190 -20.72 7.36 22.83
N LEU A 191 -19.82 6.41 23.08
CA LEU A 191 -19.59 5.26 22.18
C LEU A 191 -20.84 4.37 22.05
N GLN A 192 -21.59 4.14 23.14
CA GLN A 192 -22.87 3.43 23.08
C GLN A 192 -23.94 4.22 22.31
N ALA A 193 -23.95 5.56 22.42
CA ALA A 193 -24.91 6.42 21.73
C ALA A 193 -24.82 6.35 20.19
N PHE A 194 -23.68 5.96 19.61
CA PHE A 194 -23.59 5.66 18.16
C PHE A 194 -24.61 4.60 17.71
N LYS A 195 -25.06 3.71 18.61
CA LYS A 195 -26.09 2.69 18.32
C LYS A 195 -27.51 3.24 18.13
N THR A 196 -27.72 4.52 18.42
CA THR A 196 -29.00 5.22 18.14
C THR A 196 -29.06 5.75 16.70
N LEU A 197 -27.92 5.81 16.02
CA LEU A 197 -27.81 6.16 14.61
C LEU A 197 -28.19 4.94 13.75
N SER A 198 -28.66 5.18 12.53
CA SER A 198 -29.15 4.16 11.59
C SER A 198 -28.16 3.87 10.45
N ASN A 199 -27.28 4.81 10.12
CA ASN A 199 -26.37 4.71 8.99
C ASN A 199 -25.20 3.74 9.29
N PRO A 200 -24.94 2.74 8.42
CA PRO A 200 -23.83 1.79 8.54
C PRO A 200 -22.45 2.42 8.76
N TYR A 201 -22.18 3.61 8.21
CA TYR A 201 -20.91 4.33 8.42
C TYR A 201 -20.65 4.62 9.90
N TRP A 202 -21.68 5.13 10.60
CA TRP A 202 -21.59 5.43 12.03
C TRP A 202 -21.54 4.14 12.85
N LEU A 203 -22.47 3.21 12.57
CA LEU A 203 -22.64 1.95 13.30
C LEU A 203 -21.46 0.97 13.17
N THR A 204 -20.68 1.03 12.09
CA THR A 204 -19.57 0.10 11.84
C THR A 204 -18.23 0.82 11.73
N THR A 205 -18.03 1.68 10.74
CA THR A 205 -16.73 2.29 10.46
C THR A 205 -16.27 3.20 11.60
N ARG A 206 -17.13 4.12 12.05
CA ARG A 206 -16.78 5.08 13.11
C ARG A 206 -16.88 4.47 14.51
N PHE A 207 -17.90 3.65 14.78
CA PHE A 207 -17.99 2.90 16.04
C PHE A 207 -16.75 2.03 16.28
N ASN A 208 -16.32 1.22 15.31
CA ASN A 208 -15.15 0.34 15.50
C ASN A 208 -13.85 1.13 15.67
N PHE A 209 -13.69 2.23 14.92
CA PHE A 209 -12.56 3.14 15.08
C PHE A 209 -12.49 3.73 16.50
N TRP A 210 -13.60 4.29 16.99
CA TRP A 210 -13.65 4.89 18.32
C TRP A 210 -13.56 3.87 19.45
N HIS A 211 -14.16 2.68 19.29
CA HIS A 211 -14.00 1.59 20.24
C HIS A 211 -12.52 1.21 20.43
N HIS A 212 -11.79 1.02 19.33
CA HIS A 212 -10.35 0.76 19.39
C HIS A 212 -9.58 1.92 20.02
N GLN A 213 -9.86 3.17 19.63
CA GLN A 213 -9.15 4.33 20.20
C GLN A 213 -9.40 4.47 21.71
N VAL A 214 -10.64 4.31 22.20
CA VAL A 214 -10.95 4.36 23.63
C VAL A 214 -10.18 3.28 24.41
N GLN A 215 -10.05 2.08 23.86
CA GLN A 215 -9.25 1.00 24.48
C GLN A 215 -7.76 1.34 24.54
N VAL A 216 -7.18 1.86 23.46
CA VAL A 216 -5.76 2.27 23.42
C VAL A 216 -5.48 3.40 24.41
N GLU A 217 -6.32 4.44 24.44
CA GLU A 217 -6.15 5.58 25.36
C GLU A 217 -6.31 5.15 26.82
N GLN A 218 -7.29 4.28 27.14
CA GLN A 218 -7.47 3.77 28.50
C GLN A 218 -6.28 2.92 28.95
N GLN A 219 -5.82 1.98 28.11
CA GLN A 219 -4.68 1.12 28.42
C GLN A 219 -3.39 1.93 28.59
N ALA A 220 -3.16 2.93 27.72
CA ALA A 220 -2.03 3.84 27.85
C ALA A 220 -2.11 4.65 29.15
N TRP A 221 -3.29 5.11 29.54
CA TRP A 221 -3.48 5.84 30.80
C TRP A 221 -3.20 4.97 32.03
N GLU A 222 -3.71 3.74 32.05
CA GLU A 222 -3.44 2.78 33.13
C GLU A 222 -1.94 2.45 33.26
N GLN A 223 -1.23 2.30 32.13
CA GLN A 223 0.23 2.12 32.10
C GLN A 223 0.98 3.36 32.61
N LEU A 224 0.56 4.57 32.23
CA LEU A 224 1.16 5.82 32.71
C LEU A 224 0.95 6.01 34.22
N LEU A 225 -0.23 5.67 34.75
CA LEU A 225 -0.46 5.67 36.20
C LEU A 225 0.45 4.67 36.92
N GLY A 226 0.64 3.46 36.38
CA GLY A 226 1.60 2.49 36.91
C GLY A 226 3.04 3.03 36.89
N ALA A 227 3.45 3.70 35.81
CA ALA A 227 4.77 4.32 35.71
C ALA A 227 4.96 5.46 36.73
N ARG A 228 3.96 6.33 36.91
CA ARG A 228 3.96 7.39 37.94
C ARG A 228 4.05 6.80 39.36
N GLN A 229 3.36 5.69 39.64
CA GLN A 229 3.42 5.01 40.94
C GLN A 229 4.81 4.39 41.20
N LEU A 230 5.48 3.87 40.17
CA LEU A 230 6.86 3.41 40.28
C LEU A 230 7.81 4.59 40.52
N ALA A 231 7.71 5.65 39.72
CA ALA A 231 8.56 6.84 39.85
C ALA A 231 8.41 7.54 41.22
N SER A 232 7.21 7.53 41.82
CA SER A 232 6.96 8.18 43.12
C SER A 232 7.67 7.52 44.31
N GLN A 233 8.18 6.29 44.15
CA GLN A 233 8.97 5.59 45.18
C GLN A 233 10.41 6.15 45.28
N GLY A 234 10.88 6.88 44.26
CA GLY A 234 12.17 7.59 44.28
C GLY A 234 13.42 6.70 44.24
N GLN A 235 13.29 5.37 44.23
CA GLN A 235 14.43 4.47 44.06
C GLN A 235 14.85 4.41 42.59
N PRO A 236 16.16 4.33 42.29
CA PRO A 236 16.63 4.25 40.90
C PRO A 236 16.06 3.05 40.13
N GLN A 237 15.86 1.89 40.78
CA GLN A 237 15.30 0.69 40.13
C GLN A 237 13.81 0.83 39.82
N ASP A 238 13.02 1.46 40.70
CA ASP A 238 11.61 1.75 40.42
C ASP A 238 11.48 2.80 39.30
N LEU A 239 12.37 3.81 39.29
CA LEU A 239 12.44 4.80 38.23
C LEU A 239 12.83 4.20 36.87
N LYS A 240 13.76 3.22 36.86
CA LYS A 240 14.07 2.39 35.69
C LYS A 240 12.82 1.64 35.20
N ALA A 241 12.07 1.01 36.10
CA ALA A 241 10.83 0.33 35.74
C ALA A 241 9.75 1.31 35.22
N ALA A 242 9.65 2.52 35.79
CA ALA A 242 8.75 3.58 35.33
C ALA A 242 9.06 4.03 33.90
N VAL A 243 10.33 4.35 33.61
CA VAL A 243 10.78 4.74 32.26
C VAL A 243 10.55 3.59 31.26
N ALA A 244 10.86 2.35 31.64
CA ALA A 244 10.63 1.19 30.78
C ALA A 244 9.14 0.97 30.45
N LEU A 245 8.25 1.11 31.45
CA LEU A 245 6.81 0.98 31.28
C LEU A 245 6.23 2.11 30.43
N ALA A 246 6.63 3.36 30.68
CA ALA A 246 6.18 4.51 29.91
C ALA A 246 6.69 4.49 28.45
N ARG A 247 7.87 3.94 28.18
CA ARG A 247 8.34 3.67 26.80
C ARG A 247 7.54 2.58 26.07
N GLY A 248 6.72 1.80 26.78
CA GLY A 248 5.81 0.81 26.21
C GLY A 248 4.45 1.37 25.76
N LEU A 249 4.16 2.66 26.04
CA LEU A 249 2.93 3.33 25.65
C LEU A 249 2.77 3.38 24.12
N ASP A 250 1.53 3.28 23.63
CA ASP A 250 1.25 3.45 22.20
C ASP A 250 1.51 4.91 21.80
N LEU A 251 2.46 5.14 20.91
CA LEU A 251 2.85 6.47 20.41
C LEU A 251 1.72 7.22 19.68
N ARG A 252 0.61 6.53 19.35
CA ARG A 252 -0.61 7.11 18.75
C ARG A 252 -1.65 7.55 19.79
N SER A 253 -1.42 7.24 21.07
CA SER A 253 -2.26 7.73 22.17
C SER A 253 -1.96 9.20 22.44
N GLN A 254 -2.98 9.96 22.83
CA GLN A 254 -2.80 11.31 23.37
C GLN A 254 -2.07 11.27 24.72
N VAL A 255 -2.18 10.15 25.44
CA VAL A 255 -1.44 9.90 26.69
C VAL A 255 0.07 10.03 26.49
N TRP A 256 0.64 9.56 25.38
CA TRP A 256 2.08 9.68 25.11
C TRP A 256 2.57 11.14 25.16
N LEU A 257 1.83 12.09 24.59
CA LEU A 257 2.18 13.52 24.60
C LEU A 257 2.24 14.09 26.03
N THR A 258 1.45 13.55 26.96
CA THR A 258 1.53 13.93 28.39
C THR A 258 2.65 13.19 29.12
N ALA A 259 2.97 11.97 28.71
CA ALA A 259 4.02 11.15 29.30
C ALA A 259 5.44 11.60 28.92
N GLU A 260 5.64 12.16 27.73
CA GLU A 260 6.97 12.51 27.19
C GLU A 260 7.77 13.44 28.12
N ALA A 261 7.13 14.43 28.73
CA ALA A 261 7.77 15.33 29.68
C ALA A 261 8.18 14.61 30.98
N GLU A 262 7.33 13.74 31.50
CA GLU A 262 7.60 12.94 32.71
C GLU A 262 8.71 11.91 32.46
N VAL A 263 8.66 11.20 31.32
CA VAL A 263 9.73 10.28 30.88
C VAL A 263 11.06 10.99 30.74
N THR A 264 11.07 12.22 30.23
CA THR A 264 12.29 13.04 30.14
C THR A 264 12.85 13.36 31.52
N GLN A 265 12.01 13.82 32.45
CA GLN A 265 12.41 14.12 33.83
C GLN A 265 12.95 12.88 34.57
N TRP A 266 12.23 11.75 34.49
CA TRP A 266 12.65 10.48 35.09
C TRP A 266 13.96 9.98 34.48
N SER A 267 14.13 10.13 33.17
CA SER A 267 15.37 9.76 32.46
C SER A 267 16.57 10.57 32.93
N GLN A 268 16.43 11.88 33.15
CA GLN A 268 17.49 12.73 33.68
C GLN A 268 17.90 12.33 35.11
N GLN A 269 16.92 12.07 35.99
CA GLN A 269 17.17 11.57 37.34
C GLN A 269 17.86 10.20 37.34
N LEU A 270 17.43 9.31 36.45
CA LEU A 270 17.98 7.96 36.29
C LEU A 270 19.42 7.99 35.75
N LEU A 271 19.73 8.93 34.84
CA LEU A 271 21.08 9.19 34.34
C LEU A 271 22.01 9.71 35.44
N GLN A 272 21.55 10.65 36.28
CA GLN A 272 22.34 11.14 37.40
C GLN A 272 22.69 10.00 38.37
N ALA A 273 21.70 9.19 38.77
CA ALA A 273 21.93 8.02 39.63
C ALA A 273 22.88 6.99 38.98
N GLY A 274 22.84 6.85 37.65
CA GLY A 274 23.79 6.02 36.90
C GLY A 274 25.23 6.54 36.94
N LEU A 275 25.42 7.85 36.80
CA LEU A 275 26.72 8.52 36.94
C LEU A 275 27.25 8.41 38.38
N ASP A 276 26.39 8.59 39.38
CA ASP A 276 26.76 8.46 40.80
C ASP A 276 27.24 7.03 41.12
N LEU A 277 26.55 5.99 40.62
CA LEU A 277 26.97 4.59 40.75
C LEU A 277 28.29 4.30 40.01
N TRP A 278 28.47 4.91 38.83
CA TRP A 278 29.69 4.78 38.05
C TRP A 278 30.91 5.34 38.81
N GLN A 279 30.76 6.51 39.43
CA GLN A 279 31.80 7.14 40.27
C GLN A 279 32.11 6.31 41.53
N GLN A 280 31.13 5.57 42.06
CA GLN A 280 31.32 4.61 43.16
C GLN A 280 32.01 3.30 42.72
N GLY A 281 32.21 3.10 41.42
CA GLY A 281 32.89 1.93 40.84
C GLY A 281 31.97 0.78 40.40
N ASP A 282 30.66 0.86 40.65
CA ASP A 282 29.70 -0.14 40.17
C ASP A 282 29.24 0.17 38.73
N GLN A 283 30.18 -0.01 37.81
CA GLN A 283 29.94 0.19 36.37
C GLN A 283 28.84 -0.73 35.82
N ALA A 284 28.69 -1.94 36.39
CA ALA A 284 27.68 -2.90 35.94
C ALA A 284 26.27 -2.43 36.30
N ALA A 285 26.04 -2.01 37.56
CA ALA A 285 24.78 -1.44 37.99
C ALA A 285 24.48 -0.12 37.25
N ALA A 286 25.47 0.76 37.07
CA ALA A 286 25.32 2.01 36.34
C ALA A 286 24.81 1.81 34.90
N LEU A 287 25.43 0.91 34.13
CA LEU A 287 25.05 0.64 32.74
C LEU A 287 23.71 -0.08 32.62
N ASP A 288 23.40 -0.98 33.55
CA ASP A 288 22.08 -1.62 33.65
C ASP A 288 20.98 -0.61 33.97
N LEU A 289 21.23 0.30 34.92
CA LEU A 289 20.26 1.30 35.38
C LEU A 289 19.80 2.21 34.23
N VAL A 290 20.74 2.77 33.46
CA VAL A 290 20.43 3.69 32.35
C VAL A 290 20.00 2.97 31.06
N SER A 291 20.01 1.64 31.02
CA SER A 291 19.77 0.86 29.79
C SER A 291 18.40 1.09 29.12
N VAL A 292 17.43 1.56 29.91
CA VAL A 292 16.03 1.84 29.52
C VAL A 292 15.80 3.28 29.10
N VAL A 293 16.77 4.18 29.26
CA VAL A 293 16.64 5.61 28.95
C VAL A 293 16.58 5.82 27.42
N PRO A 294 15.67 6.67 26.90
CA PRO A 294 15.69 7.06 25.50
C PRO A 294 16.81 8.08 25.22
N PRO A 295 17.40 8.09 24.01
CA PRO A 295 18.31 9.17 23.63
C PRO A 295 17.55 10.50 23.57
N SER A 296 18.12 11.55 24.16
CA SER A 296 17.58 12.91 24.16
C SER A 296 18.68 13.91 23.76
N PRO A 297 18.35 15.01 23.03
CA PRO A 297 19.31 16.04 22.68
C PRO A 297 19.76 16.88 23.89
N ASP A 298 18.92 16.99 24.94
CA ASP A 298 19.12 17.90 26.07
C ASP A 298 19.94 17.27 27.23
N LEU A 299 20.80 16.30 26.90
CA LEU A 299 21.63 15.59 27.85
C LEU A 299 23.01 16.24 28.00
N THR A 300 23.60 16.14 29.19
CA THR A 300 25.02 16.50 29.37
C THR A 300 25.90 15.54 28.56
N SER A 301 27.09 15.99 28.16
CA SER A 301 28.04 15.15 27.41
C SER A 301 28.38 13.85 28.15
N GLU A 302 28.58 13.92 29.46
CA GLU A 302 28.86 12.75 30.31
C GLU A 302 27.69 11.76 30.37
N ALA A 303 26.45 12.26 30.49
CA ALA A 303 25.26 11.41 30.46
C ALA A 303 25.02 10.77 29.07
N ALA A 304 25.28 11.51 27.99
CA ALA A 304 25.23 11.00 26.63
C ALA A 304 26.29 9.91 26.37
N ASP A 305 27.50 10.10 26.90
CA ASP A 305 28.58 9.10 26.84
C ASP A 305 28.22 7.82 27.60
N LEU A 306 27.66 7.93 28.81
CA LEU A 306 27.20 6.77 29.58
C LEU A 306 26.11 5.98 28.83
N LEU A 307 25.19 6.67 28.14
CA LEU A 307 24.20 6.01 27.28
C LEU A 307 24.82 5.31 26.06
N ARG A 308 25.81 5.92 25.41
CA ARG A 308 26.56 5.28 24.31
C ARG A 308 27.20 3.97 24.77
N ILE A 309 27.81 3.97 25.95
CA ILE A 309 28.42 2.77 26.54
C ILE A 309 27.36 1.73 26.89
N SER A 310 26.26 2.10 27.56
CA SER A 310 25.18 1.17 27.91
C SER A 310 24.55 0.53 26.66
N HIS A 311 24.34 1.33 25.60
CA HIS A 311 23.88 0.85 24.30
C HIS A 311 24.86 -0.15 23.67
N ALA A 312 26.14 0.21 23.59
CA ALA A 312 27.19 -0.64 23.05
C ALA A 312 27.33 -1.97 23.83
N GLN A 313 27.29 -1.91 25.16
CA GLN A 313 27.34 -3.07 26.04
C GLN A 313 26.17 -4.03 25.76
N ARG A 314 24.94 -3.51 25.58
CA ARG A 314 23.76 -4.33 25.23
C ARG A 314 23.86 -4.97 23.84
N LEU A 315 24.40 -4.25 22.85
CA LEU A 315 24.61 -4.79 21.51
C LEU A 315 25.66 -5.92 21.51
N ALA A 316 26.78 -5.71 22.21
CA ALA A 316 27.83 -6.72 22.36
C ALA A 316 27.35 -7.94 23.16
N ALA A 317 26.55 -7.75 24.22
CA ALA A 317 26.02 -8.84 25.03
C ALA A 317 25.15 -9.83 24.23
N GLN A 318 24.39 -9.34 23.24
CA GLN A 318 23.60 -10.20 22.34
C GLN A 318 24.45 -11.19 21.53
N VAL A 319 25.73 -10.86 21.29
CA VAL A 319 26.67 -11.73 20.56
C VAL A 319 27.16 -12.88 21.45
N GLY A 320 27.35 -12.63 22.75
CA GLY A 320 27.72 -13.67 23.73
C GLY A 320 26.61 -14.68 23.99
N ALA A 321 25.34 -14.27 23.86
CA ALA A 321 24.16 -15.14 23.99
C ALA A 321 23.91 -16.06 22.78
N ALA A 322 24.73 -15.96 21.73
CA ALA A 322 24.60 -16.79 20.54
C ALA A 322 25.06 -18.23 20.80
N GLY A 323 24.09 -19.15 20.87
CA GLY A 323 24.33 -20.59 21.02
C GLY A 323 25.23 -21.20 19.93
N PRO A 324 25.71 -22.44 20.13
CA PRO A 324 26.68 -23.08 19.24
C PRO A 324 26.13 -23.20 17.81
N GLY A 325 26.91 -22.76 16.82
CA GLY A 325 26.54 -22.79 15.42
C GLY A 325 27.24 -21.73 14.59
N MET A 326 26.77 -21.55 13.35
CA MET A 326 27.32 -20.55 12.43
C MET A 326 27.01 -19.12 12.92
N PRO A 327 27.98 -18.19 12.92
CA PRO A 327 27.71 -16.81 13.28
C PRO A 327 26.64 -16.18 12.39
N ARG A 328 25.90 -15.21 12.93
CA ARG A 328 24.86 -14.47 12.20
C ARG A 328 25.40 -13.10 11.80
N TYR A 329 25.04 -12.61 10.61
CA TYR A 329 25.41 -11.26 10.17
C TYR A 329 24.96 -10.17 11.15
N GLY A 330 23.81 -10.33 11.82
CA GLY A 330 23.37 -9.43 12.88
C GLY A 330 24.38 -9.28 14.03
N HIS A 331 25.11 -10.34 14.39
CA HIS A 331 26.11 -10.26 15.47
C HIS A 331 27.34 -9.42 15.06
N LEU A 332 27.72 -9.48 13.77
CA LEU A 332 28.76 -8.61 13.22
C LEU A 332 28.30 -7.15 13.22
N VAL A 333 27.06 -6.88 12.79
CA VAL A 333 26.49 -5.52 12.78
C VAL A 333 26.41 -4.95 14.19
N ASN A 334 25.85 -5.70 15.15
CA ASN A 334 25.78 -5.29 16.56
C ASN A 334 27.16 -4.95 17.14
N LEU A 335 28.21 -5.73 16.84
CA LEU A 335 29.57 -5.42 17.32
C LEU A 335 30.18 -4.21 16.62
N MET A 336 29.97 -4.04 15.31
CA MET A 336 30.44 -2.85 14.60
C MET A 336 29.76 -1.58 15.15
N GLU A 337 28.46 -1.64 15.43
CA GLU A 337 27.70 -0.56 16.03
C GLU A 337 28.13 -0.28 17.49
N ALA A 338 28.36 -1.32 18.29
CA ALA A 338 28.90 -1.18 19.65
C ALA A 338 30.29 -0.52 19.68
N ILE A 339 31.19 -0.95 18.79
CA ILE A 339 32.53 -0.36 18.65
C ILE A 339 32.41 1.10 18.19
N ALA A 340 31.59 1.39 17.17
CA ALA A 340 31.39 2.74 16.66
C ALA A 340 30.79 3.69 17.71
N ALA A 341 29.83 3.22 18.52
CA ALA A 341 29.20 4.02 19.58
C ALA A 341 30.20 4.43 20.67
N VAL A 342 31.15 3.57 21.04
CA VAL A 342 32.23 3.91 21.99
C VAL A 342 33.34 4.73 21.33
N GLN A 343 33.66 4.51 20.05
CA GLN A 343 34.65 5.31 19.31
C GLN A 343 34.21 6.77 19.05
N GLN A 344 32.92 7.08 19.20
CA GLN A 344 32.39 8.45 19.13
C GLN A 344 32.53 9.22 20.45
N ILE A 345 32.94 8.57 21.53
CA ILE A 345 33.18 9.20 22.82
C ILE A 345 34.53 9.94 22.76
N PRO A 346 34.62 11.23 23.14
CA PRO A 346 35.88 11.97 23.12
C PRO A 346 36.94 11.32 24.03
N GLU A 347 38.21 11.30 23.61
CA GLU A 347 39.30 10.65 24.36
C GLU A 347 39.59 11.36 25.71
N GLU A 348 39.21 12.63 25.84
CA GLU A 348 39.22 13.40 27.08
C GLU A 348 38.13 12.98 28.09
N SER A 349 37.13 12.21 27.67
CA SER A 349 36.05 11.72 28.53
C SER A 349 36.58 10.62 29.48
N PRO A 350 36.34 10.71 30.81
CA PRO A 350 36.76 9.66 31.75
C PRO A 350 36.11 8.30 31.41
N LEU A 351 34.91 8.36 30.82
CA LEU A 351 34.13 7.23 30.33
C LEU A 351 34.79 6.51 29.13
N ALA A 352 35.51 7.24 28.27
CA ALA A 352 36.29 6.64 27.18
C ALA A 352 37.41 5.74 27.73
N THR A 353 38.18 6.26 28.70
CA THR A 353 39.31 5.52 29.30
C THR A 353 38.86 4.21 29.94
N ALA A 354 37.74 4.23 30.66
CA ALA A 354 37.16 3.04 31.27
C ALA A 354 36.60 2.03 30.24
N SER A 355 36.21 2.48 29.04
CA SER A 355 35.66 1.63 27.98
C SER A 355 36.72 0.93 27.11
N ARG A 356 37.99 1.35 27.19
CA ARG A 356 39.10 0.77 26.37
C ARG A 356 39.23 -0.76 26.47
N PRO A 357 39.10 -1.43 27.64
CA PRO A 357 39.17 -2.90 27.73
C PRO A 357 38.03 -3.60 26.98
N SER A 358 36.80 -3.05 27.07
CA SER A 358 35.63 -3.56 26.34
C SER A 358 35.81 -3.40 24.84
N LEU A 359 36.28 -2.23 24.39
CA LEU A 359 36.54 -1.93 22.98
C LEU A 359 37.59 -2.88 22.37
N ALA A 360 38.71 -3.13 23.07
CA ALA A 360 39.73 -4.08 22.63
C ALA A 360 39.16 -5.52 22.53
N THR A 361 38.33 -5.90 23.51
CA THR A 361 37.64 -7.20 23.52
C THR A 361 36.67 -7.33 22.33
N TRP A 362 35.87 -6.31 22.04
CA TRP A 362 34.90 -6.33 20.94
C TRP A 362 35.56 -6.34 19.56
N GLN A 363 36.65 -5.59 19.38
CA GLN A 363 37.46 -5.64 18.15
C GLN A 363 38.03 -7.04 17.92
N ALA A 364 38.58 -7.67 18.97
CA ALA A 364 39.08 -9.04 18.92
C ALA A 364 37.97 -10.04 18.54
N GLN A 365 36.79 -9.92 19.15
CA GLN A 365 35.61 -10.74 18.81
C GLN A 365 35.11 -10.51 17.37
N LEU A 366 35.13 -9.27 16.88
CA LEU A 366 34.72 -8.93 15.51
C LEU A 366 35.62 -9.64 14.49
N VAL A 367 36.94 -9.62 14.69
CA VAL A 367 37.92 -10.32 13.84
C VAL A 367 37.67 -11.84 13.83
N ASP A 368 37.37 -12.44 14.99
CA ASP A 368 37.07 -13.88 15.06
C ASP A 368 35.75 -14.23 14.35
N LEU A 369 34.71 -13.42 14.48
CA LEU A 369 33.43 -13.64 13.79
C LEU A 369 33.57 -13.49 12.27
N GLN A 370 34.34 -12.50 11.80
CA GLN A 370 34.66 -12.33 10.38
C GLN A 370 35.41 -13.57 9.84
N ARG A 371 36.40 -14.06 10.59
CA ARG A 371 37.16 -15.28 10.26
C ARG A 371 36.25 -16.53 10.21
N LEU A 372 35.34 -16.68 11.16
CA LEU A 372 34.39 -17.80 11.20
C LEU A 372 33.33 -17.71 10.09
N GLN A 373 32.86 -16.52 9.73
CA GLN A 373 31.99 -16.33 8.56
C GLN A 373 32.70 -16.66 7.24
N PHE A 374 33.92 -16.16 7.05
CA PHE A 374 34.65 -16.38 5.80
C PHE A 374 35.06 -17.85 5.65
N SER A 375 35.50 -18.51 6.72
CA SER A 375 35.74 -19.96 6.71
C SER A 375 34.47 -20.77 6.43
N ALA A 376 33.33 -20.42 7.02
CA ALA A 376 32.04 -21.03 6.68
C ALA A 376 31.62 -20.79 5.22
N MET A 377 31.86 -19.60 4.66
CA MET A 377 31.56 -19.28 3.26
C MET A 377 32.38 -20.16 2.30
N VAL A 378 33.67 -20.32 2.56
CA VAL A 378 34.54 -21.20 1.75
C VAL A 378 34.14 -22.66 1.92
N ALA A 379 33.82 -23.12 3.13
CA ALA A 379 33.37 -24.50 3.38
C ALA A 379 32.08 -24.88 2.62
N ARG A 380 31.19 -23.91 2.32
CA ARG A 380 29.97 -24.15 1.52
C ARG A 380 30.25 -24.62 0.09
N LEU A 381 31.46 -24.45 -0.42
CA LEU A 381 31.88 -25.00 -1.72
C LEU A 381 31.94 -26.54 -1.71
N GLY A 382 31.92 -27.18 -0.54
CA GLY A 382 31.69 -28.62 -0.41
C GLY A 382 32.87 -29.52 -0.79
N GLN A 383 34.07 -28.95 -1.01
CA GLN A 383 35.26 -29.70 -1.42
C GLN A 383 36.19 -29.98 -0.21
N LYS A 384 36.89 -31.11 -0.22
CA LYS A 384 37.86 -31.49 0.84
C LYS A 384 38.92 -30.41 1.09
N LEU A 385 39.44 -29.78 0.03
CA LEU A 385 40.38 -28.65 0.14
C LEU A 385 39.74 -27.43 0.85
N THR A 386 38.50 -27.10 0.50
CA THR A 386 37.78 -25.96 1.09
C THR A 386 37.41 -26.19 2.56
N PHE A 387 37.05 -27.41 2.94
CA PHE A 387 36.87 -27.79 4.35
C PHE A 387 38.19 -27.75 5.13
N ASN A 388 39.28 -28.29 4.60
CA ASN A 388 40.60 -28.26 5.26
C ASN A 388 41.08 -26.83 5.50
N TRP A 389 40.91 -25.95 4.51
CA TRP A 389 41.24 -24.52 4.65
C TRP A 389 40.34 -23.84 5.70
N ALA A 390 39.03 -24.10 5.68
CA ALA A 390 38.09 -23.56 6.66
C ALA A 390 38.43 -24.02 8.10
N ILE A 391 38.76 -25.30 8.29
CA ILE A 391 39.23 -25.86 9.56
C ILE A 391 40.49 -25.12 10.04
N ALA A 392 41.48 -24.94 9.17
CA ALA A 392 42.72 -24.24 9.50
C ALA A 392 42.47 -22.78 9.93
N GLN A 393 41.48 -22.11 9.35
CA GLN A 393 41.06 -20.76 9.77
C GLN A 393 40.32 -20.77 11.10
N ALA A 394 39.30 -21.60 11.29
CA ALA A 394 38.53 -21.64 12.54
C ALA A 394 39.39 -22.04 13.75
N LEU A 395 40.45 -22.84 13.55
CA LEU A 395 41.40 -23.17 14.60
C LEU A 395 42.28 -22.00 15.07
N GLN A 396 42.42 -20.92 14.28
CA GLN A 396 43.16 -19.70 14.67
C GLN A 396 42.40 -18.80 15.66
N VAL A 397 41.12 -19.05 15.92
CA VAL A 397 40.39 -18.38 17.02
C VAL A 397 41.02 -18.82 18.34
N GLU A 398 41.55 -17.86 19.11
CA GLU A 398 42.34 -18.13 20.32
C GLU A 398 41.57 -18.93 21.39
N GLN A 399 42.32 -19.65 22.22
CA GLN A 399 41.76 -20.36 23.36
C GLN A 399 41.30 -19.36 24.44
N GLY A 400 40.15 -19.60 25.05
CA GLY A 400 39.54 -18.70 26.05
C GLY A 400 38.61 -17.61 25.49
N ARG A 401 38.59 -17.38 24.16
CA ARG A 401 37.63 -16.45 23.54
C ARG A 401 36.23 -17.07 23.37
N PRO A 402 35.13 -16.31 23.46
CA PRO A 402 33.78 -16.87 23.38
C PRO A 402 33.47 -17.53 22.01
N GLN A 403 34.05 -17.01 20.93
CA GLN A 403 33.94 -17.59 19.58
C GLN A 403 34.62 -18.96 19.45
N ARG A 404 35.46 -19.37 20.42
CA ARG A 404 36.21 -20.64 20.34
C ARG A 404 35.28 -21.86 20.26
N ILE A 405 34.19 -21.86 21.01
CA ILE A 405 33.21 -22.96 21.00
C ILE A 405 32.51 -23.03 19.63
N GLN A 406 32.07 -21.89 19.09
CA GLN A 406 31.46 -21.82 17.75
C GLN A 406 32.43 -22.32 16.66
N GLY A 407 33.72 -21.93 16.73
CA GLY A 407 34.75 -22.43 15.84
C GLY A 407 34.98 -23.94 15.96
N GLN A 408 34.96 -24.49 17.18
CA GLN A 408 35.08 -25.94 17.41
C GLN A 408 33.90 -26.74 16.87
N THR A 409 32.65 -26.25 17.02
CA THR A 409 31.46 -26.86 16.41
C THR A 409 31.61 -26.92 14.89
N LEU A 410 31.93 -25.79 14.24
CA LEU A 410 32.13 -25.73 12.79
C LEU A 410 33.26 -26.68 12.31
N VAL A 411 34.36 -26.78 13.05
CA VAL A 411 35.44 -27.73 12.75
C VAL A 411 34.97 -29.18 12.82
N ALA A 412 34.11 -29.54 13.78
CA ALA A 412 33.53 -30.88 13.87
C ALA A 412 32.63 -31.18 12.66
N ASP A 413 31.73 -30.25 12.31
CA ASP A 413 30.82 -30.37 11.17
C ASP A 413 31.57 -30.54 9.83
N TRP A 414 32.66 -29.78 9.63
CA TRP A 414 33.48 -29.88 8.43
C TRP A 414 34.29 -31.17 8.37
N ARG A 415 34.80 -31.69 9.50
CA ARG A 415 35.46 -33.00 9.57
C ARG A 415 34.50 -34.14 9.21
N ALA A 416 33.28 -34.14 9.77
CA ALA A 416 32.23 -35.09 9.41
C ALA A 416 31.79 -34.96 7.93
N SER A 417 31.95 -33.78 7.34
CA SER A 417 31.67 -33.56 5.91
C SER A 417 32.79 -34.06 5.00
N ILE A 418 34.05 -34.00 5.42
CA ILE A 418 35.19 -34.63 4.71
C ILE A 418 35.03 -36.15 4.72
N GLN A 419 34.76 -36.77 5.87
CA GLN A 419 34.56 -38.22 5.99
C GLN A 419 33.46 -38.72 5.03
N ARG A 420 32.30 -38.05 5.01
CA ARG A 420 31.20 -38.36 4.07
C ARG A 420 31.50 -38.13 2.59
N ILE A 421 32.62 -37.51 2.24
CA ILE A 421 33.12 -37.41 0.85
C ILE A 421 34.11 -38.54 0.56
N GLU A 422 34.94 -38.91 1.53
CA GLU A 422 35.90 -40.02 1.45
C GLU A 422 35.21 -41.39 1.42
N ASP A 423 34.13 -41.56 2.18
CA ASP A 423 33.34 -42.79 2.27
C ASP A 423 32.39 -43.00 1.07
N ARG A 424 32.39 -42.11 0.06
CA ARG A 424 31.54 -42.30 -1.14
C ARG A 424 32.14 -43.37 -2.05
N PRO A 425 31.36 -44.39 -2.47
CA PRO A 425 31.83 -45.36 -3.45
C PRO A 425 32.14 -44.65 -4.77
N LEU A 426 33.35 -44.90 -5.30
CA LEU A 426 33.74 -44.51 -6.64
C LEU A 426 33.09 -45.52 -7.61
N LEU A 427 32.30 -45.01 -8.56
CA LEU A 427 31.68 -45.77 -9.65
C LEU A 427 32.57 -45.75 -10.90
#